data_AF-A0A954QQ49-F1
#
_entry.id   AF-A0A954QQ49-F1
#
_cell.length_a   1.000
_cell.length_b   1.000
_cell.length_c   1.000
_cell.angle_alpha   90.00
_cell.angle_beta   90.00
_cell.angle_gamma   90.00
#
_symmetry.space_group_name_H-M   'P 1'
#
loop_
_entity.id
_entity.type
_entity.pdbx_description
1 polymer ?
#
loop_
_entity_poly.entity_id
_entity_poly.type
_entity_poly.pdbx_seq_one_letter_code
_entity_poly.pdbx_strand_id
1 'polypeptide(L)'
;MPLWKIAWRSIQRRSLASTLTAISMALGVMLVVAVLLIHGIIAESFRSNSSLGYNLIIGPKGGKLQLVLNTVFYLSQPVENVPYSFYQDFLNAEKRGDGIDGKWHKYVERIVPLCLGDYYDQYRLVGTNHEMFNDYVYDEDTGAKYEFAAGRNFEYYNHEH
;
A
#
# COMPACT_ATOMS: atom_id res chain seq x y z
N MET A 1 20.11 55.61 14.52
CA MET A 1 19.85 54.28 15.13
C MET A 1 18.97 53.50 14.17
N PRO A 2 19.28 52.24 13.86
CA PRO A 2 18.51 51.52 12.84
C PRO A 2 17.16 51.03 13.41
N LEU A 3 16.09 51.17 12.63
CA LEU A 3 14.69 50.89 13.00
C LEU A 3 14.48 49.45 13.53
N TRP A 4 15.19 48.46 12.95
CA TRP A 4 15.11 47.06 13.39
C TRP A 4 15.54 46.88 14.86
N LYS A 5 16.52 47.68 15.32
CA LYS A 5 17.07 47.60 16.68
C LYS A 5 16.09 48.16 17.71
N ILE A 6 15.23 49.10 17.30
CA ILE A 6 14.14 49.65 18.13
C ILE A 6 13.00 48.62 18.22
N ALA A 7 12.61 48.02 17.11
CA ALA A 7 11.59 46.96 17.06
C ALA A 7 11.97 45.75 17.94
N TRP A 8 13.22 45.28 17.85
CA TRP A 8 13.73 44.17 18.67
C TRP A 8 13.70 44.48 20.17
N ARG A 9 14.10 45.70 20.56
CA ARG A 9 14.07 46.14 21.96
C ARG A 9 12.65 46.27 22.50
N SER A 10 11.68 46.58 21.64
CA SER A 10 10.26 46.62 21.98
C SER A 10 9.71 45.23 22.30
N ILE A 11 10.03 44.23 21.46
CA ILE A 11 9.65 42.82 21.67
C ILE A 11 10.24 42.29 22.98
N GLN A 12 11.51 42.59 23.27
CA GLN A 12 12.15 42.18 24.53
C GLN A 12 11.51 42.82 25.77
N ARG A 13 11.00 44.06 25.68
CA ARG A 13 10.34 44.76 26.79
C ARG A 13 8.92 44.24 27.09
N ARG A 14 8.25 43.63 26.11
CA ARG A 14 6.93 42.98 26.27
C ARG A 14 7.01 41.48 25.94
N SER A 15 8.07 40.83 26.42
CA SER A 15 8.44 39.45 26.03
C SER A 15 7.29 38.45 26.19
N LEU A 16 6.62 38.41 27.34
CA LEU A 16 5.53 37.46 27.59
C LEU A 16 4.38 37.60 26.58
N ALA A 17 3.88 38.83 26.37
CA ALA A 17 2.78 39.07 25.44
C ALA A 17 3.20 38.78 23.99
N SER A 18 4.40 39.21 23.58
CA SER A 18 4.92 38.96 22.25
C SER A 18 5.16 37.47 21.98
N THR A 19 5.69 36.72 22.95
CA THR A 19 5.87 35.27 22.84
C THR A 19 4.54 34.54 22.73
N LEU A 20 3.54 34.91 23.53
CA LEU A 20 2.22 34.27 23.48
C LEU A 20 1.52 34.52 22.12
N THR A 21 1.63 35.72 21.57
CA THR A 21 1.14 36.02 20.22
C THR A 21 1.89 35.25 19.13
N ALA A 22 3.22 35.13 19.25
CA ALA A 22 4.04 34.39 18.30
C ALA A 22 3.71 32.89 18.31
N ILE A 23 3.52 32.30 19.50
CA ILE A 23 3.09 30.90 19.65
C ILE A 23 1.70 30.69 19.03
N SER A 24 0.75 31.60 19.30
CA SER A 24 -0.59 31.52 18.73
C SER A 24 -0.57 31.53 17.20
N MET A 25 0.19 32.44 16.59
CA MET A 25 0.39 32.46 15.14
C MET A 25 1.09 31.20 14.63
N ALA A 26 2.14 30.74 15.33
CA ALA A 26 2.88 29.54 14.96
C ALA A 26 1.99 28.29 14.98
N LEU A 27 1.13 28.13 15.98
CA LEU A 27 0.18 27.02 16.06
C LEU A 27 -0.85 27.07 14.91
N GLY A 28 -1.35 28.26 14.59
CA GLY A 28 -2.26 28.44 13.45
C GLY A 28 -1.63 28.03 12.12
N VAL A 29 -0.41 28.50 11.86
CA VAL A 29 0.33 28.13 10.64
C VAL A 29 0.70 26.65 10.64
N MET A 30 1.18 26.11 11.77
CA MET A 30 1.54 24.71 11.92
C MET A 30 0.35 23.79 11.61
N LEU A 31 -0.84 24.12 12.12
CA LEU A 31 -2.04 23.33 11.85
C LEU A 31 -2.36 23.27 10.35
N VAL A 32 -2.31 24.43 9.66
CA VAL A 32 -2.56 24.49 8.21
C VAL A 32 -1.52 23.68 7.45
N VAL A 33 -0.23 23.85 7.78
CA VAL A 33 0.86 23.10 7.13
C VAL A 33 0.71 21.60 7.39
N ALA A 34 0.41 21.17 8.61
CA ALA A 34 0.23 19.77 8.96
C ALA A 34 -0.91 19.13 8.16
N VAL A 35 -2.05 19.81 8.04
CA VAL A 35 -3.19 19.30 7.24
C VAL A 35 -2.80 19.16 5.77
N LEU A 36 -2.13 20.17 5.19
CA LEU A 36 -1.70 20.12 3.79
C LEU A 36 -0.67 19.01 3.54
N LEU A 37 0.29 18.83 4.46
CA LEU A 37 1.28 17.76 4.37
C LEU A 37 0.64 16.38 4.48
N ILE A 38 -0.23 16.16 5.46
CA ILE A 38 -0.93 14.88 5.63
C ILE A 38 -1.75 14.57 4.38
N HIS A 39 -2.49 15.55 3.85
CA HIS A 39 -3.26 15.38 2.62
C HIS A 39 -2.36 15.01 1.43
N GLY A 40 -1.25 15.72 1.24
CA GLY A 40 -0.29 15.46 0.16
C GLY A 40 0.33 14.06 0.26
N ILE A 41 0.77 13.66 1.45
CA ILE A 41 1.35 12.33 1.70
C ILE A 41 0.32 11.24 1.40
N ILE A 42 -0.92 11.39 1.88
CA ILE A 42 -1.98 10.41 1.63
C ILE A 42 -2.27 10.31 0.13
N ALA A 43 -2.42 11.44 -0.56
CA ALA A 43 -2.70 11.46 -1.99
C ALA A 43 -1.58 10.80 -2.81
N GLU A 44 -0.32 11.06 -2.45
CA GLU A 44 0.84 10.46 -3.12
C GLU A 44 0.94 8.96 -2.87
N SER A 45 0.72 8.50 -1.63
CA SER A 45 0.65 7.08 -1.30
C SER A 45 -0.43 6.35 -2.10
N PHE A 46 -1.60 6.97 -2.32
CA PHE A 46 -2.63 6.38 -3.16
C PHE A 46 -2.23 6.34 -4.64
N ARG A 47 -1.60 7.39 -5.17
CA ARG A 47 -1.17 7.46 -6.57
C ARG A 47 -0.08 6.44 -6.89
N SER A 48 0.97 6.37 -6.06
CA SER A 48 2.08 5.42 -6.21
C SER A 48 1.64 3.96 -6.09
N ASN A 49 0.61 3.66 -5.29
CA ASN A 49 0.09 2.29 -5.17
C ASN A 49 -1.01 1.96 -6.19
N SER A 50 -1.56 2.95 -6.90
CA SER A 50 -2.56 2.72 -7.96
C SER A 50 -1.91 2.29 -9.29
N SER A 51 -0.61 2.54 -9.47
CA SER A 51 0.15 2.08 -10.64
C SER A 51 0.56 0.62 -10.56
N LEU A 52 0.26 -0.08 -9.46
CA LEU A 52 0.81 -1.41 -9.18
C LEU A 52 0.50 -2.46 -10.26
N GLY A 53 -0.42 -2.23 -11.21
CA GLY A 53 -0.65 -3.16 -12.33
C GLY A 53 -1.73 -4.21 -12.03
N TYR A 54 -2.61 -3.96 -11.05
CA TYR A 54 -3.81 -4.77 -10.84
C TYR A 54 -4.94 -4.32 -11.76
N ASN A 55 -5.38 -5.17 -12.70
CA ASN A 55 -6.57 -4.85 -13.51
C ASN A 55 -7.88 -5.14 -12.77
N LEU A 56 -7.88 -6.14 -11.88
CA LEU A 56 -9.05 -6.57 -11.14
C LEU A 56 -8.66 -7.13 -9.77
N ILE A 57 -9.37 -6.70 -8.73
CA ILE A 57 -9.26 -7.28 -7.38
C ILE A 57 -10.54 -8.05 -7.10
N ILE A 58 -10.37 -9.32 -6.72
CA ILE A 58 -11.48 -10.22 -6.40
C ILE A 58 -11.37 -10.62 -4.93
N GLY A 59 -12.50 -10.57 -4.23
CA GLY A 59 -12.57 -10.86 -2.80
C GLY A 59 -13.96 -11.25 -2.35
N PRO A 60 -14.13 -11.56 -1.06
CA PRO A 60 -15.43 -11.92 -0.48
C PRO A 60 -16.42 -10.75 -0.55
N LYS A 61 -17.70 -11.03 -0.31
CA LYS A 61 -18.73 -9.99 -0.25
C LYS A 61 -18.42 -9.03 0.91
N GLY A 62 -18.36 -7.74 0.61
CA GLY A 62 -18.03 -6.71 1.59
C GLY A 62 -17.91 -5.32 0.97
N GLY A 63 -17.26 -4.40 1.67
CA GLY A 63 -17.01 -3.05 1.19
C GLY A 63 -15.92 -3.01 0.12
N LYS A 64 -16.22 -2.45 -1.06
CA LYS A 64 -15.24 -2.30 -2.16
C LYS A 64 -13.96 -1.58 -1.73
N LEU A 65 -14.11 -0.49 -0.97
CA LEU A 65 -12.98 0.28 -0.44
C LEU A 65 -12.14 -0.56 0.52
N GLN A 66 -12.79 -1.33 1.39
CA GLN A 66 -12.09 -2.19 2.35
C GLN A 66 -11.28 -3.27 1.62
N LEU A 67 -11.85 -3.88 0.57
CA LEU A 67 -11.14 -4.85 -0.25
C LEU A 67 -9.88 -4.23 -0.89
N VAL A 68 -9.98 -3.03 -1.46
CA VAL A 68 -8.83 -2.34 -2.05
C VAL A 68 -7.78 -1.98 -0.98
N LEU A 69 -8.19 -1.39 0.13
CA LEU A 69 -7.29 -1.01 1.22
C LEU A 69 -6.56 -2.23 1.81
N ASN A 70 -7.26 -3.35 1.94
CA ASN A 70 -6.70 -4.59 2.46
C ASN A 70 -5.73 -5.25 1.46
N THR A 71 -6.13 -5.41 0.19
CA THR A 71 -5.32 -6.10 -0.83
C THR A 71 -4.11 -5.28 -1.26
N VAL A 72 -4.29 -3.97 -1.50
CA VAL A 72 -3.27 -3.12 -2.13
C VAL A 72 -2.38 -2.43 -1.09
N PHE A 73 -2.97 -2.00 0.04
CA PHE A 73 -2.26 -1.22 1.05
C PHE A 73 -1.97 -2.02 2.32
N TYR A 74 -2.48 -3.24 2.44
CA TYR A 74 -2.42 -4.04 3.67
C TYR A 74 -2.97 -3.31 4.90
N LEU A 75 -3.90 -2.37 4.67
CA LEU A 75 -4.57 -1.60 5.71
C LEU A 75 -5.86 -2.34 6.09
N SER A 76 -5.96 -2.75 7.35
CA SER A 76 -7.10 -3.48 7.96
C SER A 76 -7.00 -5.01 7.91
N GLN A 77 -7.86 -5.66 8.71
CA GLN A 77 -8.01 -7.12 8.74
C GLN A 77 -8.75 -7.63 7.49
N PRO A 78 -8.43 -8.85 7.01
CA PRO A 78 -9.17 -9.49 5.93
C PRO A 78 -10.66 -9.59 6.28
N VAL A 79 -11.51 -9.37 5.28
CA VAL A 79 -12.97 -9.43 5.47
C VAL A 79 -13.40 -10.87 5.75
N GLU A 80 -13.14 -11.76 4.80
CA GLU A 80 -13.39 -13.20 4.86
C GLU A 80 -12.44 -13.91 3.87
N ASN A 81 -12.33 -15.24 4.00
CA ASN A 81 -11.55 -16.04 3.06
C ASN A 81 -12.38 -16.41 1.84
N VAL A 82 -11.76 -16.37 0.67
CA VAL A 82 -12.33 -16.92 -0.56
C VAL A 82 -11.90 -18.39 -0.67
N PRO A 83 -12.81 -19.33 -0.98
CA PRO A 83 -12.44 -20.74 -1.16
C PRO A 83 -11.37 -20.93 -2.24
N TYR A 84 -10.42 -21.84 -2.00
CA TYR A 84 -9.35 -22.11 -2.98
C TYR A 84 -9.89 -22.66 -4.31
N SER A 85 -11.03 -23.35 -4.30
CA SER A 85 -11.72 -23.79 -5.53
C SER A 85 -12.10 -22.64 -6.45
N PHE A 86 -12.41 -21.47 -5.89
CA PHE A 86 -12.69 -20.27 -6.68
C PHE A 86 -11.42 -19.75 -7.38
N TYR A 87 -10.25 -19.86 -6.75
CA TYR A 87 -8.98 -19.56 -7.42
C TYR A 87 -8.71 -20.54 -8.57
N GLN A 88 -9.00 -21.83 -8.38
CA GLN A 88 -8.85 -22.85 -9.42
C GLN A 88 -9.73 -22.58 -10.66
N ASP A 89 -10.86 -21.89 -10.53
CA ASP A 89 -11.70 -21.51 -11.68
C ASP A 89 -11.00 -20.57 -12.67
N PHE A 90 -9.90 -19.92 -12.28
CA PHE A 90 -9.13 -19.02 -13.15
C PHE A 90 -7.84 -19.66 -13.69
N LEU A 91 -7.49 -20.85 -13.23
CA LEU A 91 -6.27 -21.55 -13.66
C LEU A 91 -6.52 -22.41 -14.90
N ASN A 92 -5.51 -22.56 -15.74
CA ASN A 92 -5.51 -23.56 -16.81
C ASN A 92 -5.23 -24.98 -16.27
N ALA A 93 -5.46 -25.99 -17.08
CA ALA A 93 -5.22 -27.39 -16.74
C ALA A 93 -3.78 -27.67 -16.28
N GLU A 94 -2.78 -26.98 -16.85
CA GLU A 94 -1.37 -27.16 -16.49
C GLU A 94 -1.06 -26.72 -15.05
N LYS A 95 -1.71 -25.67 -14.56
CA LYS A 95 -1.52 -25.14 -13.21
C LYS A 95 -2.42 -25.81 -12.17
N ARG A 96 -3.36 -26.66 -12.58
CA ARG A 96 -4.24 -27.39 -11.66
C ARG A 96 -3.80 -28.83 -11.53
N GLY A 97 -3.77 -29.34 -10.30
CA GLY A 97 -3.44 -30.74 -10.04
C GLY A 97 -4.46 -31.76 -10.59
N ASP A 98 -5.65 -31.32 -10.98
CA ASP A 98 -6.69 -32.19 -11.56
C ASP A 98 -6.70 -32.21 -13.10
N GLY A 99 -5.87 -31.39 -13.76
CA GLY A 99 -5.76 -31.35 -15.22
C GLY A 99 -7.01 -30.83 -15.95
N ILE A 100 -7.91 -30.12 -15.25
CA ILE A 100 -9.14 -29.57 -15.83
C ILE A 100 -8.99 -28.06 -16.01
N ASP A 101 -9.35 -27.52 -17.17
CA ASP A 101 -9.37 -26.07 -17.38
C ASP A 101 -10.41 -25.38 -16.47
N GLY A 102 -9.98 -24.36 -15.73
CA GLY A 102 -10.87 -23.51 -14.98
C GLY A 102 -11.81 -22.71 -15.88
N LYS A 103 -13.02 -22.44 -15.40
CA LYS A 103 -14.08 -21.76 -16.15
C LYS A 103 -13.64 -20.45 -16.82
N TRP A 104 -12.74 -19.70 -16.19
CA TRP A 104 -12.33 -18.36 -16.58
C TRP A 104 -10.90 -18.29 -17.12
N HIS A 105 -10.22 -19.43 -17.28
CA HIS A 105 -8.79 -19.48 -17.64
C HIS A 105 -8.44 -18.72 -18.92
N LYS A 106 -9.36 -18.62 -19.89
CA LYS A 106 -9.15 -17.91 -21.16
C LYS A 106 -9.18 -16.38 -21.05
N TYR A 107 -9.73 -15.85 -19.96
CA TYR A 107 -9.93 -14.40 -19.76
C TYR A 107 -8.90 -13.80 -18.81
N VAL A 108 -8.00 -14.63 -18.27
CA VAL A 108 -7.05 -14.24 -17.24
C VAL A 108 -5.67 -14.67 -17.68
N GLU A 109 -4.82 -13.68 -17.97
CA GLU A 109 -3.41 -13.92 -18.28
C GLU A 109 -2.64 -14.37 -17.03
N ARG A 110 -2.92 -13.74 -15.89
CA ARG A 110 -2.26 -14.03 -14.61
C ARG A 110 -3.20 -13.82 -13.44
N ILE A 111 -3.11 -14.70 -12.44
CA ILE A 111 -3.83 -14.57 -11.18
C ILE A 111 -2.94 -14.97 -10.00
N VAL A 112 -2.81 -14.03 -9.07
CA VAL A 112 -1.99 -14.21 -7.87
C VAL A 112 -2.94 -14.35 -6.67
N PRO A 113 -2.93 -15.48 -5.95
CA PRO A 113 -3.70 -15.64 -4.73
C PRO A 113 -3.03 -14.83 -3.61
N LEU A 114 -3.84 -14.12 -2.82
CA LEU A 114 -3.34 -13.31 -1.71
C LEU A 114 -4.05 -13.70 -0.42
N CYS A 115 -3.27 -14.10 0.58
CA CYS A 115 -3.74 -14.38 1.94
C CYS A 115 -2.96 -13.52 2.93
N LEU A 116 -3.64 -12.71 3.73
CA LEU A 116 -2.97 -11.85 4.71
C LEU A 116 -3.03 -12.49 6.10
N GLY A 117 -1.87 -12.70 6.70
CA GLY A 117 -1.71 -13.14 8.08
C GLY A 117 -1.50 -11.97 9.04
N ASP A 118 -1.02 -12.27 10.24
CA ASP A 118 -0.65 -11.26 11.23
C ASP A 118 0.63 -10.52 10.85
N TYR A 119 1.02 -9.56 11.68
CA TYR A 119 2.30 -8.89 11.56
C TYR A 119 3.40 -9.68 12.29
N TYR A 120 4.57 -9.74 11.66
CA TYR A 120 5.81 -10.04 12.35
C TYR A 120 6.63 -8.75 12.45
N ASP A 121 6.72 -8.21 13.66
CA ASP A 121 7.26 -6.87 13.92
C ASP A 121 6.54 -5.80 13.05
N GLN A 122 7.26 -5.12 12.15
CA GLN A 122 6.71 -4.10 11.23
C GLN A 122 6.24 -4.66 9.88
N TYR A 123 6.39 -5.97 9.64
CA TYR A 123 6.10 -6.59 8.35
C TYR A 123 4.82 -7.40 8.38
N ARG A 124 3.92 -7.14 7.42
CA ARG A 124 2.71 -7.94 7.22
C ARG A 124 3.08 -9.30 6.65
N LEU A 125 2.62 -10.39 7.26
CA LEU A 125 2.74 -11.72 6.66
C LEU A 125 1.75 -11.84 5.49
N VAL A 126 2.28 -12.18 4.32
CA VAL A 126 1.51 -12.35 3.08
C VAL A 126 1.81 -13.74 2.52
N GLY A 127 0.78 -14.58 2.44
CA GLY A 127 0.78 -15.84 1.71
C GLY A 127 0.40 -15.60 0.26
N THR A 128 1.26 -16.02 -0.67
CA THR A 128 1.10 -15.85 -2.12
C THR A 128 1.86 -16.95 -2.85
N ASN A 129 1.82 -16.97 -4.18
CA ASN A 129 2.63 -17.85 -5.01
C ASN A 129 3.85 -17.13 -5.61
N HIS A 130 4.77 -17.89 -6.20
CA HIS A 130 5.98 -17.36 -6.82
C HIS A 130 5.73 -16.39 -7.98
N GLU A 131 4.57 -16.48 -8.63
CA GLU A 131 4.18 -15.62 -9.76
C GLU A 131 4.09 -14.14 -9.36
N MET A 132 3.85 -13.85 -8.08
CA MET A 132 3.82 -12.47 -7.56
C MET A 132 5.13 -11.71 -7.76
N PHE A 133 6.27 -12.41 -7.76
CA PHE A 133 7.60 -11.76 -7.76
C PHE A 133 8.39 -11.95 -9.06
N ASN A 134 8.08 -12.95 -9.89
CA ASN A 134 8.87 -13.22 -11.11
C ASN A 134 8.66 -12.15 -12.21
N ASP A 135 7.40 -11.86 -12.50
CA ASP A 135 7.03 -11.11 -13.72
C ASP A 135 6.10 -9.94 -13.45
N TYR A 136 5.98 -9.55 -12.18
CA TYR A 136 5.17 -8.41 -11.79
C TYR A 136 5.98 -7.13 -11.90
N VAL A 137 5.59 -6.30 -12.87
CA VAL A 137 6.07 -4.93 -13.04
C VAL A 137 5.06 -4.03 -12.36
N TYR A 138 5.44 -3.41 -11.26
CA TYR A 138 4.53 -2.58 -10.46
C TYR A 138 4.50 -1.10 -10.89
N ASP A 139 5.40 -0.75 -11.81
CA ASP A 139 5.47 0.55 -12.44
C ASP A 139 5.77 0.32 -13.91
N GLU A 140 4.73 0.40 -14.75
CA GLU A 140 4.84 0.18 -16.20
C GLU A 140 5.70 1.25 -16.89
N ASP A 141 5.75 2.47 -16.36
CA ASP A 141 6.51 3.58 -16.94
C ASP A 141 8.02 3.37 -16.74
N THR A 142 8.42 2.86 -15.58
CA THR A 142 9.83 2.61 -15.25
C THR A 142 10.27 1.16 -15.49
N GLY A 143 9.33 0.24 -15.69
CA GLY A 143 9.60 -1.20 -15.79
C GLY A 143 10.03 -1.83 -14.46
N ALA A 144 9.79 -1.17 -13.33
CA ALA A 144 10.29 -1.61 -12.04
C ALA A 144 9.59 -2.90 -11.57
N LYS A 145 10.42 -3.86 -11.15
CA LYS A 145 9.99 -5.14 -10.58
C LYS A 145 10.31 -5.21 -9.10
N TYR A 146 9.62 -6.08 -8.38
CA TYR A 146 9.96 -6.36 -6.99
C TYR A 146 11.34 -7.04 -6.89
N GLU A 147 12.21 -6.49 -6.06
CA GLU A 147 13.50 -7.08 -5.70
C GLU A 147 13.50 -7.50 -4.24
N PHE A 148 14.08 -8.66 -3.96
CA PHE A 148 14.25 -9.15 -2.61
C PHE A 148 15.44 -8.46 -1.96
N ALA A 149 15.21 -7.77 -0.84
CA ALA A 149 16.30 -7.19 -0.04
C ALA A 149 17.28 -8.27 0.46
N ALA A 150 16.78 -9.48 0.72
CA ALA A 150 17.57 -10.67 1.02
C ALA A 150 16.78 -11.94 0.64
N GLY A 151 17.50 -13.02 0.31
CA GLY A 151 16.91 -14.32 -0.02
C GLY A 151 16.64 -14.51 -1.51
N ARG A 152 15.66 -15.35 -1.83
CA ARG A 152 15.24 -15.69 -3.20
C ARG A 152 13.73 -15.91 -3.25
N ASN A 153 13.16 -15.81 -4.45
CA ASN A 153 11.76 -16.18 -4.66
C ASN A 153 11.51 -17.66 -4.34
N PHE A 154 10.27 -18.00 -4.03
CA PHE A 154 9.82 -19.37 -3.85
C PHE A 154 9.93 -20.13 -5.19
N GLU A 155 10.41 -21.37 -5.14
CA GLU A 155 10.41 -22.27 -6.29
C GLU A 155 9.19 -23.19 -6.19
N TYR A 156 8.50 -23.40 -7.31
CA TYR A 156 7.44 -24.41 -7.39
C TYR A 156 8.12 -25.78 -7.48
N TYR A 157 8.24 -26.50 -6.37
CA TYR A 157 8.71 -27.88 -6.42
C TYR A 157 7.55 -28.83 -6.18
N ASN A 158 7.21 -29.64 -7.19
CA ASN A 158 6.27 -30.74 -7.07
C ASN A 158 6.81 -32.00 -7.78
N HIS A 159 6.97 -33.06 -7.00
CA HIS A 159 6.65 -34.42 -7.42
C HIS A 159 5.72 -34.98 -6.32
N GLU A 160 4.41 -34.87 -6.51
CA GLU A 160 3.28 -35.19 -5.61
C GLU A 160 2.84 -34.18 -4.52
N HIS A 161 3.46 -33.00 -4.34
CA HIS A 161 2.95 -31.94 -3.43
C HIS A 161 2.99 -30.55 -4.05
#